data_AF-A0A5C3MVZ0-F1
#
_entry.id   AF-A0A5C3MVZ0-F1
#
_cell.length_a   1.000
_cell.length_b   1.000
_cell.length_c   1.000
_cell.angle_alpha   90.00
_cell.angle_beta   90.00
_cell.angle_gamma   90.00
#
_symmetry.space_group_name_H-M   'P 1'
#
loop_
_entity.id
_entity.type
_entity.pdbx_description
1 polymer ?
#
loop_
_entity_poly.entity_id
_entity_poly.type
_entity_poly.pdbx_seq_one_letter_code
_entity_poly.pdbx_strand_id
1 'polypeptide(L)'
;MDCRASHDTVVLPALDPDLTELYLFSSPPISVREMQTMLQRRSFRYPTFADTPGILEVLFPQEERVTDSIMRTAMEQGLYQPGLDETRAGRWASFPAQTMSTDTTCQAFVAFANALCGMIFEKEHLRPRLTWVNLYMPHANLSPIEADHRPQIIASAAHNPADRSALRWWHNAVVHVEVVQRHKVERAVINFVRRAAQIFRGQANRRFLFGLIVAGPFFQVWMVDRSGSMMSEYINIHESPKDVIRLMSGFCLKSDHQLGWDLTLRPSTLRSLHPFRPLWECSMSTGDGQEEEFVLYHEIYLCHDEILHGRATRVWKAWRKVDICKPIQERKIYVIKDAWVREDVRLEGETFNLVGPSDGLVRLESYRIIQQIPGQDDETDYMSQGLKIEGAKVNMQEILQQAQAQPDSDDAFPQMGTIDFGDTGWLLDIDRYYVDHGMRRPLNFRHSRALLADYGWSLRRFTSLKELLGGLHDAIRGPSQGMST
;
A
#
# COMPACT_ATOMS: atom_id res chain seq x y z
N MET A 1 53.88 7.13 11.45
CA MET A 1 53.96 7.75 10.12
C MET A 1 52.72 7.34 9.37
N ASP A 2 51.89 8.34 9.10
CA ASP A 2 50.54 8.24 8.56
C ASP A 2 50.48 7.60 7.17
N CYS A 3 49.58 6.65 6.99
CA CYS A 3 48.97 6.38 5.69
C CYS A 3 47.49 6.75 5.77
N ARG A 4 47.17 7.90 5.20
CA ARG A 4 45.82 8.45 5.05
C ARG A 4 44.94 7.44 4.30
N ALA A 5 43.76 7.19 4.84
CA ALA A 5 42.68 6.49 4.17
C ALA A 5 42.25 7.29 2.93
N SER A 6 42.40 6.72 1.73
CA SER A 6 41.68 7.19 0.55
C SER A 6 40.22 6.75 0.71
N HIS A 7 39.31 7.71 0.69
CA HIS A 7 37.90 7.46 0.43
C HIS A 7 37.74 7.09 -1.04
N ASP A 8 38.11 5.85 -1.39
CA ASP A 8 37.72 5.27 -2.66
C ASP A 8 36.27 4.83 -2.54
N THR A 9 35.40 5.65 -3.12
CA THR A 9 34.00 5.34 -3.40
C THR A 9 33.95 3.99 -4.13
N VAL A 10 33.63 2.90 -3.42
CA VAL A 10 33.40 1.60 -4.04
C VAL A 10 32.18 1.74 -4.94
N VAL A 11 32.43 2.01 -6.22
CA VAL A 11 31.42 1.93 -7.27
C VAL A 11 31.08 0.46 -7.40
N LEU A 12 29.99 0.04 -6.76
CA LEU A 12 29.44 -1.30 -6.91
C LEU A 12 29.22 -1.57 -8.40
N PRO A 13 29.64 -2.74 -8.92
CA PRO A 13 29.56 -3.02 -10.34
C PRO A 13 28.11 -2.91 -10.82
N ALA A 14 27.90 -2.17 -11.90
CA ALA A 14 26.62 -2.17 -12.60
C ALA A 14 26.31 -3.60 -13.03
N LEU A 15 25.09 -4.06 -12.76
CA LEU A 15 24.60 -5.35 -13.26
C LEU A 15 24.74 -5.36 -14.79
N ASP A 16 25.16 -6.49 -15.35
CA ASP A 16 25.49 -6.65 -16.77
C ASP A 16 24.27 -6.32 -17.68
N PRO A 17 24.43 -5.43 -18.68
CA PRO A 17 23.34 -4.99 -19.56
C PRO A 17 22.78 -6.08 -20.49
N ASP A 18 23.53 -7.16 -20.78
CA ASP A 18 23.03 -8.26 -21.61
C ASP A 18 22.05 -9.18 -20.84
N LEU A 19 21.92 -8.99 -19.53
CA LEU A 19 20.91 -9.64 -18.69
C LEU A 19 19.55 -8.93 -18.72
N THR A 20 19.41 -7.80 -19.42
CA THR A 20 18.16 -7.02 -19.34
C THR A 20 16.96 -7.75 -19.95
N GLU A 21 17.15 -8.65 -20.91
CA GLU A 21 16.04 -9.36 -21.58
C GLU A 21 15.52 -10.61 -20.83
N LEU A 22 16.35 -11.32 -20.08
CA LEU A 22 15.96 -12.55 -19.36
C LEU A 22 15.20 -12.31 -18.04
N TYR A 23 15.12 -11.05 -17.59
CA TYR A 23 14.65 -10.64 -16.27
C TYR A 23 13.37 -9.79 -16.30
N LEU A 24 12.70 -9.71 -17.45
CA LEU A 24 11.50 -8.87 -17.64
C LEU A 24 10.22 -9.70 -17.53
N PHE A 25 9.82 -9.99 -16.29
CA PHE A 25 8.40 -10.04 -15.96
C PHE A 25 8.13 -8.89 -15.00
N SER A 26 7.89 -7.70 -15.56
CA SER A 26 6.81 -6.89 -14.98
C SER A 26 5.51 -7.57 -15.34
N SER A 27 4.59 -7.67 -14.39
CA SER A 27 3.19 -7.64 -14.79
C SER A 27 2.98 -6.42 -15.70
N PRO A 28 2.43 -6.58 -16.91
CA PRO A 28 2.16 -5.45 -17.79
C PRO A 28 1.34 -4.39 -17.04
N PRO A 29 1.41 -3.12 -17.48
CA PRO A 29 0.55 -2.08 -16.93
C PRO A 29 -0.90 -2.57 -16.99
N ILE A 30 -1.59 -2.52 -15.85
CA ILE A 30 -2.97 -2.99 -15.78
C ILE A 30 -3.90 -1.99 -16.46
N SER A 31 -4.80 -2.48 -17.29
CA SER A 31 -5.80 -1.62 -17.91
C SER A 31 -6.86 -1.17 -16.89
N VAL A 32 -7.51 -0.04 -17.19
CA VAL A 32 -8.64 0.49 -16.40
C VAL A 32 -9.77 -0.54 -16.25
N ARG A 33 -10.02 -1.32 -17.32
CA ARG A 33 -11.05 -2.37 -17.35
C ARG A 33 -10.68 -3.57 -16.48
N GLU A 34 -9.42 -4.02 -16.55
CA GLU A 34 -8.93 -5.10 -15.70
C GLU A 34 -9.01 -4.69 -14.22
N MET A 35 -8.55 -3.48 -13.87
CA MET A 35 -8.63 -2.98 -12.49
C MET A 35 -10.06 -2.99 -11.94
N GLN A 36 -11.00 -2.43 -12.71
CA GLN A 36 -12.40 -2.37 -12.28
C GLN A 36 -13.00 -3.77 -12.09
N THR A 37 -12.71 -4.70 -12.99
CA THR A 37 -13.19 -6.10 -12.92
C THR A 37 -12.66 -6.79 -11.67
N MET A 38 -11.38 -6.59 -11.34
CA MET A 38 -10.75 -7.18 -10.15
C MET A 38 -11.34 -6.62 -8.86
N LEU A 39 -11.52 -5.30 -8.77
CA LEU A 39 -12.10 -4.66 -7.58
C LEU A 39 -13.54 -5.13 -7.33
N GLN A 40 -14.36 -5.21 -8.38
CA GLN A 40 -15.74 -5.71 -8.28
C GLN A 40 -15.82 -7.16 -7.77
N ARG A 41 -14.99 -8.05 -8.33
CA ARG A 41 -14.98 -9.47 -7.94
C ARG A 41 -14.44 -9.71 -6.54
N ARG A 42 -13.65 -8.77 -5.99
CA ARG A 42 -12.91 -8.95 -4.73
C ARG A 42 -13.19 -7.83 -3.75
N SER A 43 -12.49 -6.70 -3.86
CA SER A 43 -12.54 -5.61 -2.87
C SER A 43 -13.96 -5.11 -2.61
N PHE A 44 -14.83 -5.04 -3.62
CA PHE A 44 -16.22 -4.59 -3.48
C PHE A 44 -17.20 -5.71 -3.06
N ARG A 45 -16.75 -6.97 -3.00
CA ARG A 45 -17.55 -8.10 -2.49
C ARG A 45 -17.74 -8.01 -0.97
N TYR A 46 -16.85 -7.31 -0.29
CA TYR A 46 -16.84 -7.16 1.17
C TYR A 46 -17.25 -5.75 1.57
N PRO A 47 -17.92 -5.57 2.73
CA PRO A 47 -18.37 -4.27 3.18
C PRO A 47 -17.19 -3.37 3.57
N THR A 48 -17.36 -2.07 3.36
CA THR A 48 -16.55 -1.05 4.04
C THR A 48 -17.23 -0.68 5.34
N PHE A 49 -16.47 -0.53 6.41
CA PHE A 49 -17.01 -0.15 7.71
C PHE A 49 -17.02 1.36 7.87
N ALA A 50 -18.21 1.95 7.98
CA ALA A 50 -18.43 3.38 8.02
C ALA A 50 -18.82 3.90 9.40
N ASP A 51 -18.72 5.22 9.56
CA ASP A 51 -19.12 5.94 10.76
C ASP A 51 -18.56 5.32 12.03
N THR A 52 -17.29 4.90 11.98
CA THR A 52 -16.64 4.27 13.13
C THR A 52 -16.32 5.35 14.18
N PRO A 53 -17.02 5.39 15.32
CA PRO A 53 -16.85 6.48 16.29
C PRO A 53 -15.46 6.41 16.94
N GLY A 54 -14.85 7.56 17.22
CA GLY A 54 -13.55 7.62 17.88
C GLY A 54 -12.35 7.20 17.00
N ILE A 55 -12.57 7.01 15.70
CA ILE A 55 -11.53 6.55 14.77
C ILE A 55 -10.31 7.47 14.74
N LEU A 56 -10.49 8.79 14.89
CA LEU A 56 -9.38 9.73 14.92
C LEU A 56 -8.56 9.61 16.19
N GLU A 57 -9.20 9.51 17.34
CA GLU A 57 -8.56 9.36 18.65
C GLU A 57 -7.73 8.09 18.73
N VAL A 58 -8.24 7.01 18.11
CA VAL A 58 -7.58 5.70 18.11
C VAL A 58 -6.46 5.61 17.07
N LEU A 59 -6.69 6.08 15.83
CA LEU A 59 -5.67 6.01 14.77
C LEU A 59 -4.61 7.10 14.93
N PHE A 60 -4.98 8.27 15.47
CA PHE A 60 -4.11 9.43 15.69
C PHE A 60 -4.13 9.87 17.17
N PRO A 61 -3.69 9.01 18.10
CA PRO A 61 -3.64 9.36 19.50
C PRO A 61 -2.70 10.54 19.70
N GLN A 62 -3.20 11.59 20.35
CA GLN A 62 -2.45 12.80 20.65
C GLN A 62 -2.90 13.35 21.99
N GLU A 63 -1.94 13.73 22.83
CA GLU A 63 -2.23 14.41 24.08
C GLU A 63 -2.94 15.75 23.82
N GLU A 64 -4.03 16.01 24.55
CA GLU A 64 -4.83 17.23 24.38
C GLU A 64 -3.98 18.50 24.54
N ARG A 65 -2.97 18.47 25.42
CA ARG A 65 -2.02 19.58 25.62
C ARG A 65 -1.26 19.95 24.34
N VAL A 66 -0.89 18.95 23.53
CA VAL A 66 -0.19 19.17 22.26
C VAL A 66 -1.17 19.77 21.24
N THR A 67 -2.37 19.21 21.12
CA THR A 67 -3.43 19.73 20.25
C THR A 67 -3.79 21.18 20.60
N ASP A 68 -3.97 21.50 21.88
CA ASP A 68 -4.28 22.86 22.37
C ASP A 68 -3.12 23.84 22.11
N SER A 69 -1.89 23.37 22.27
CA SER A 69 -0.70 24.17 21.97
C SER A 69 -0.63 24.50 20.48
N ILE A 70 -0.83 23.52 19.60
CA ILE A 70 -0.87 23.72 18.14
C ILE A 70 -2.03 24.66 17.77
N MET A 71 -3.21 24.48 18.38
CA MET A 71 -4.38 25.32 18.15
C MET A 71 -4.10 26.79 18.49
N ARG A 72 -3.46 27.05 19.63
CA ARG A 72 -3.08 28.42 20.02
C ARG A 72 -2.15 29.06 18.99
N THR A 73 -1.13 28.33 18.55
CA THR A 73 -0.20 28.82 17.53
C THR A 73 -0.90 29.05 16.18
N ALA A 74 -1.84 28.19 15.80
CA ALA A 74 -2.65 28.40 14.60
C ALA A 74 -3.50 29.68 14.68
N MET A 75 -4.03 30.03 15.86
CA MET A 75 -4.74 31.29 16.08
C MET A 75 -3.79 32.50 16.03
N GLU A 76 -2.64 32.42 16.72
CA GLU A 76 -1.62 33.48 16.76
C GLU A 76 -1.06 33.82 15.37
N GLN A 77 -0.87 32.81 14.51
CA GLN A 77 -0.42 32.97 13.13
C GLN A 77 -1.57 33.30 12.15
N GLY A 78 -2.81 33.41 12.63
CA GLY A 78 -3.98 33.74 11.81
C GLY A 78 -4.42 32.62 10.85
N LEU A 79 -3.91 31.40 11.02
CA LEU A 79 -4.32 30.22 10.23
C LEU A 79 -5.76 29.81 10.57
N TYR A 80 -6.15 29.90 11.84
CA TYR A 80 -7.51 29.68 12.30
C TYR A 80 -8.09 30.93 12.95
N GLN A 81 -9.29 31.31 12.53
CA GLN A 81 -10.05 32.40 13.13
C GLN A 81 -11.13 31.80 14.02
N PRO A 82 -11.07 31.99 15.35
CA PRO A 82 -12.12 31.50 16.24
C PRO A 82 -13.45 32.20 15.95
N GLY A 83 -14.54 31.49 16.25
CA GLY A 83 -15.87 32.08 16.19
C GLY A 83 -15.99 33.26 17.15
N LEU A 84 -16.68 34.32 16.73
CA LEU A 84 -16.87 35.52 17.55
C LEU A 84 -18.07 35.40 18.51
N ASP A 85 -19.04 34.53 18.18
CA ASP A 85 -20.28 34.27 18.90
C ASP A 85 -20.91 32.93 18.45
N GLU A 86 -22.04 32.52 19.04
CA GLU A 86 -22.78 31.31 18.65
C GLU A 86 -23.27 31.31 17.19
N THR A 87 -23.24 32.46 16.50
CA THR A 87 -23.74 32.62 15.12
C THR A 87 -22.65 32.55 14.06
N ARG A 88 -21.39 32.80 14.44
CA ARG A 88 -20.23 32.74 13.55
C ARG A 88 -19.32 31.60 13.97
N ALA A 89 -19.47 30.45 13.31
CA ALA A 89 -18.53 29.34 13.45
C ALA A 89 -17.09 29.80 13.12
N GLY A 90 -16.10 29.24 13.83
CA GLY A 90 -14.70 29.48 13.53
C GLY A 90 -14.32 28.91 12.17
N ARG A 91 -13.19 29.36 11.60
CA ARG A 91 -12.78 28.97 10.24
C ARG A 91 -11.27 28.96 10.03
N TRP A 92 -10.79 27.98 9.26
CA TRP A 92 -9.46 28.04 8.65
C TRP A 92 -9.41 29.10 7.54
N ALA A 93 -8.45 30.02 7.62
CA ALA A 93 -8.39 31.19 6.77
C ALA A 93 -8.19 30.86 5.28
N SER A 94 -7.46 29.78 4.98
CA SER A 94 -7.10 29.36 3.63
C SER A 94 -8.05 28.33 3.02
N PHE A 95 -9.11 27.92 3.72
CA PHE A 95 -10.05 26.90 3.24
C PHE A 95 -11.46 27.49 3.05
N PRO A 96 -12.17 27.18 1.94
CA PRO A 96 -13.48 27.76 1.67
C PRO A 96 -14.57 27.15 2.56
N ALA A 97 -15.38 28.01 3.18
CA ALA A 97 -16.55 27.59 3.97
C ALA A 97 -17.74 27.12 3.11
N GLN A 98 -17.79 27.54 1.85
CA GLN A 98 -18.82 27.15 0.89
C GLN A 98 -18.27 26.13 -0.10
N THR A 99 -19.15 25.29 -0.64
CA THR A 99 -18.77 24.33 -1.70
C THR A 99 -18.31 25.07 -2.94
N MET A 100 -17.07 24.83 -3.36
CA MET A 100 -16.45 25.42 -4.56
C MET A 100 -16.27 24.36 -5.67
N SER A 101 -15.65 24.75 -6.78
CA SER A 101 -15.21 23.79 -7.80
C SER A 101 -14.17 22.81 -7.23
N THR A 102 -14.01 21.65 -7.86
CA THR A 102 -13.00 20.65 -7.47
C THR A 102 -11.59 21.26 -7.51
N ASP A 103 -11.23 21.99 -8.58
CA ASP A 103 -9.92 22.62 -8.72
C ASP A 103 -9.62 23.61 -7.58
N THR A 104 -10.56 24.52 -7.31
CA THR A 104 -10.42 25.50 -6.23
C THR A 104 -10.31 24.82 -4.87
N THR A 105 -11.08 23.76 -4.65
CA THR A 105 -11.03 22.98 -3.39
C THR A 105 -9.69 22.26 -3.25
N CYS A 106 -9.13 21.69 -4.33
CA CYS A 106 -7.80 21.07 -4.33
C CYS A 106 -6.70 22.08 -3.98
N GLN A 107 -6.73 23.24 -4.61
CA GLN A 107 -5.75 24.31 -4.36
C GLN A 107 -5.84 24.81 -2.92
N ALA A 108 -7.05 25.05 -2.41
CA ALA A 108 -7.28 25.48 -1.05
C ALA A 108 -6.84 24.41 -0.02
N PHE A 109 -7.14 23.13 -0.27
CA PHE A 109 -6.71 22.04 0.59
C PHE A 109 -5.18 21.97 0.69
N VAL A 110 -4.47 22.03 -0.45
CA VAL A 110 -3.01 21.96 -0.46
C VAL A 110 -2.38 23.17 0.24
N ALA A 111 -2.89 24.38 0.00
CA ALA A 111 -2.43 25.59 0.69
C ALA A 111 -2.63 25.48 2.21
N PHE A 112 -3.84 25.08 2.63
CA PHE A 112 -4.19 24.83 4.02
C PHE A 112 -3.27 23.78 4.67
N ALA A 113 -3.17 22.60 4.06
CA ALA A 113 -2.47 21.46 4.63
C ALA A 113 -0.96 21.73 4.75
N ASN A 114 -0.34 22.35 3.74
CA ASN A 114 1.07 22.74 3.81
C ASN A 114 1.34 23.83 4.85
N ALA A 115 0.47 24.83 4.98
CA ALA A 115 0.62 25.87 6.00
C ALA A 115 0.54 25.26 7.41
N LEU A 116 -0.45 24.40 7.67
CA LEU A 116 -0.63 23.75 8.96
C LEU A 116 0.51 22.77 9.27
N CYS A 117 0.92 21.92 8.31
CA CYS A 117 2.04 20.99 8.49
C CYS A 117 3.36 21.73 8.72
N GLY A 118 3.62 22.82 7.99
CA GLY A 118 4.80 23.65 8.17
C GLY A 118 4.88 24.23 9.59
N MET A 119 3.76 24.76 10.09
CA MET A 119 3.67 25.25 11.47
C MET A 119 3.90 24.14 12.50
N ILE A 120 3.32 22.95 12.30
CA ILE A 120 3.53 21.80 13.18
C ILE A 120 5.02 21.40 13.21
N PHE A 121 5.69 21.29 12.05
CA PHE A 121 7.11 20.94 12.00
C PHE A 121 7.98 22.00 12.70
N GLU A 122 7.71 23.29 12.49
CA GLU A 122 8.45 24.37 13.13
C GLU A 122 8.30 24.32 14.66
N LYS A 123 7.06 24.16 15.13
CA LYS A 123 6.71 24.11 16.56
C LYS A 123 7.34 22.91 17.27
N GLU A 124 7.36 21.75 16.62
CA GLU A 124 7.98 20.53 17.16
C GLU A 124 9.49 20.46 16.89
N HIS A 125 10.09 21.50 16.30
CA HIS A 125 11.50 21.58 15.93
C HIS A 125 11.98 20.42 15.04
N LEU A 126 11.11 19.98 14.13
CA LEU A 126 11.36 18.89 13.19
C LEU A 126 11.65 19.42 11.80
N ARG A 127 12.43 18.65 11.03
CA ARG A 127 12.60 18.94 9.59
C ARG A 127 11.33 18.55 8.84
N PRO A 128 10.82 19.40 7.93
CA PRO A 128 9.71 19.02 7.06
C PRO A 128 10.04 17.77 6.26
N ARG A 129 9.19 16.76 6.38
CA ARG A 129 9.31 15.47 5.67
C ARG A 129 8.08 15.10 4.86
N LEU A 130 7.05 15.93 4.90
CA LEU A 130 5.77 15.73 4.24
C LEU A 130 5.37 17.02 3.52
N THR A 131 5.00 16.89 2.25
CA THR A 131 4.51 18.00 1.43
C THR A 131 3.25 17.57 0.70
N TRP A 132 2.18 18.37 0.79
CA TRP A 132 0.96 18.16 0.04
C TRP A 132 1.08 18.73 -1.37
N VAL A 133 0.67 17.95 -2.37
CA VAL A 133 0.84 18.27 -3.78
C VAL A 133 -0.48 18.12 -4.52
N ASN A 134 -0.88 19.17 -5.25
CA ASN A 134 -2.02 19.11 -6.16
C ASN A 134 -1.58 18.40 -7.46
N LEU A 135 -2.21 17.26 -7.75
CA LEU A 135 -2.02 16.48 -8.97
C LEU A 135 -3.25 16.52 -9.89
N TYR A 136 -4.29 17.28 -9.50
CA TYR A 136 -5.50 17.43 -10.27
C TYR A 136 -5.19 18.03 -11.64
N MET A 137 -5.59 17.30 -12.69
CA MET A 137 -5.51 17.76 -14.06
C MET A 137 -6.92 17.73 -14.65
N PRO A 138 -7.54 18.91 -14.89
CA PRO A 138 -8.81 18.96 -15.59
C PRO A 138 -8.64 18.32 -16.97
N HIS A 139 -9.53 17.39 -17.33
CA HIS A 139 -9.50 16.67 -18.62
C HIS A 139 -8.25 15.80 -18.84
N ALA A 140 -7.78 15.10 -17.80
CA ALA A 140 -6.71 14.13 -17.96
C ALA A 140 -7.00 13.18 -19.15
N ASN A 141 -6.03 13.01 -20.04
CA ASN A 141 -6.12 12.07 -21.15
C ASN A 141 -6.60 10.72 -20.60
N LEU A 142 -7.71 10.19 -21.14
CA LEU A 142 -8.31 8.91 -20.76
C LEU A 142 -7.37 7.77 -21.21
N SER A 143 -6.27 7.59 -20.49
CA SER A 143 -5.35 6.50 -20.72
C SER A 143 -6.10 5.18 -20.54
N PRO A 144 -5.87 4.16 -21.39
CA PRO A 144 -6.39 2.83 -21.10
C PRO A 144 -5.66 2.16 -19.92
N ILE A 145 -4.58 2.76 -19.41
CA ILE A 145 -3.74 2.24 -18.32
C ILE A 145 -4.14 2.87 -16.98
N GLU A 146 -4.38 2.04 -15.98
CA GLU A 146 -4.83 2.50 -14.66
C GLU A 146 -3.78 3.35 -13.96
N ALA A 147 -2.50 2.98 -14.07
CA ALA A 147 -1.39 3.66 -13.40
C ALA A 147 -1.18 5.13 -13.83
N ASP A 148 -1.77 5.54 -14.95
CA ASP A 148 -1.72 6.93 -15.43
C ASP A 148 -2.75 7.83 -14.73
N HIS A 149 -3.79 7.23 -14.13
CA HIS A 149 -4.82 7.98 -13.45
C HIS A 149 -4.37 8.32 -12.02
N ARG A 150 -4.32 9.62 -11.74
CA ARG A 150 -3.75 10.14 -10.50
C ARG A 150 -4.83 10.38 -9.45
N PRO A 151 -4.55 10.21 -8.15
CA PRO A 151 -5.28 10.91 -7.11
C PRO A 151 -5.20 12.41 -7.38
N GLN A 152 -6.20 13.14 -6.92
CA GLN A 152 -6.25 14.57 -7.14
C GLN A 152 -5.22 15.30 -6.25
N ILE A 153 -4.98 14.80 -5.04
CA ILE A 153 -3.95 15.33 -4.14
C ILE A 153 -3.26 14.15 -3.45
N ILE A 154 -1.97 14.29 -3.19
CA ILE A 154 -1.23 13.40 -2.31
C ILE A 154 -0.46 14.19 -1.26
N ALA A 155 -0.26 13.59 -0.09
CA ALA A 155 0.87 13.94 0.77
C ALA A 155 2.07 13.10 0.30
N SER A 156 3.21 13.74 0.08
CA SER A 156 4.41 13.13 -0.48
C SER A 156 5.58 13.21 0.51
N ALA A 157 6.31 12.10 0.64
CA ALA A 157 7.56 12.04 1.42
C ALA A 157 8.78 12.57 0.64
N ALA A 158 8.62 12.88 -0.65
CA ALA A 158 9.74 13.30 -1.50
C ALA A 158 10.03 14.81 -1.41
N HIS A 159 11.32 15.15 -1.42
CA HIS A 159 11.78 16.54 -1.40
C HIS A 159 11.57 17.25 -2.75
N ASN A 160 11.37 16.52 -3.85
CA ASN A 160 11.12 17.10 -5.17
C ASN A 160 9.81 16.58 -5.79
N PRO A 161 8.69 17.31 -5.59
CA PRO A 161 7.39 16.96 -6.18
C PRO A 161 7.31 17.19 -7.71
N ALA A 162 8.36 17.71 -8.35
CA ALA A 162 8.37 18.00 -9.79
C ALA A 162 8.74 16.80 -10.68
N ASP A 163 9.12 15.64 -10.13
CA ASP A 163 9.35 14.43 -10.92
C ASP A 163 8.02 13.77 -11.31
N ARG A 164 7.54 14.12 -12.51
CA ARG A 164 6.22 13.78 -13.03
C ARG A 164 6.07 12.35 -13.57
N SER A 165 7.07 11.49 -13.43
CA SER A 165 6.98 10.12 -13.93
C SER A 165 5.97 9.29 -13.13
N ALA A 166 5.09 8.57 -13.84
CA ALA A 166 3.92 7.90 -13.24
C ALA A 166 4.30 6.99 -12.06
N LEU A 167 5.39 6.23 -12.20
CA LEU A 167 5.85 5.28 -11.19
C LEU A 167 6.37 5.98 -9.93
N ARG A 168 6.96 7.17 -10.03
CA ARG A 168 7.63 7.81 -8.89
C ARG A 168 6.68 8.42 -7.89
N TRP A 169 5.58 9.03 -8.34
CA TRP A 169 4.62 9.60 -7.39
C TRP A 169 3.83 8.51 -6.66
N TRP A 170 3.53 7.37 -7.31
CA TRP A 170 2.98 6.21 -6.61
C TRP A 170 3.92 5.68 -5.53
N HIS A 171 5.25 5.72 -5.72
CA HIS A 171 6.22 5.33 -4.68
C HIS A 171 6.30 6.33 -3.50
N ASN A 172 5.99 7.61 -3.75
CA ASN A 172 6.16 8.68 -2.77
C ASN A 172 4.87 9.06 -2.02
N ALA A 173 3.72 8.53 -2.45
CA ALA A 173 2.43 8.80 -1.83
C ALA A 173 2.37 8.25 -0.40
N VAL A 174 2.13 9.14 0.56
CA VAL A 174 1.94 8.82 1.98
C VAL A 174 0.45 8.73 2.31
N VAL A 175 -0.28 9.73 1.84
CA VAL A 175 -1.74 9.88 1.97
C VAL A 175 -2.25 10.29 0.60
N HIS A 176 -3.42 9.81 0.19
CA HIS A 176 -4.08 10.30 -1.01
C HIS A 176 -5.43 10.89 -0.69
N VAL A 177 -5.87 11.85 -1.51
CA VAL A 177 -7.12 12.57 -1.29
C VAL A 177 -7.92 12.64 -2.59
N GLU A 178 -9.20 12.31 -2.49
CA GLU A 178 -10.19 12.51 -3.54
C GLU A 178 -11.09 13.68 -3.15
N VAL A 179 -11.14 14.71 -4.00
CA VAL A 179 -12.01 15.87 -3.83
C VAL A 179 -13.21 15.73 -4.74
N VAL A 180 -14.39 15.98 -4.19
CA VAL A 180 -15.66 15.70 -4.86
C VAL A 180 -16.73 16.71 -4.51
N GLN A 181 -17.69 16.87 -5.41
CA GLN A 181 -18.93 17.58 -5.10
C GLN A 181 -19.83 16.68 -4.24
N ARG A 182 -20.55 17.26 -3.28
CA ARG A 182 -21.33 16.48 -2.29
C ARG A 182 -22.34 15.48 -2.88
N HIS A 183 -22.87 15.73 -4.07
CA HIS A 183 -23.83 14.83 -4.73
C HIS A 183 -23.19 13.74 -5.59
N LYS A 184 -21.85 13.62 -5.59
CA LYS A 184 -21.07 12.63 -6.37
C LYS A 184 -20.15 11.77 -5.50
N VAL A 185 -20.42 11.68 -4.20
CA VAL A 185 -19.56 11.01 -3.22
C VAL A 185 -19.31 9.54 -3.59
N GLU A 186 -20.31 8.86 -4.15
CA GLU A 186 -20.23 7.45 -4.54
C GLU A 186 -19.09 7.24 -5.55
N ARG A 187 -18.90 8.16 -6.49
CA ARG A 187 -17.79 8.11 -7.45
C ARG A 187 -16.44 8.32 -6.77
N ALA A 188 -16.36 9.23 -5.81
CA ALA A 188 -15.12 9.45 -5.06
C ALA A 188 -14.72 8.21 -4.27
N VAL A 189 -15.68 7.50 -3.67
CA VAL A 189 -15.43 6.24 -2.96
C VAL A 189 -14.83 5.17 -3.90
N ILE A 190 -15.40 5.00 -5.09
CA ILE A 190 -14.86 4.04 -6.08
C ILE A 190 -13.47 4.46 -6.55
N ASN A 191 -13.25 5.74 -6.87
CA ASN A 191 -11.96 6.25 -7.28
C ASN A 191 -10.91 6.10 -6.17
N PHE A 192 -11.27 6.43 -4.94
CA PHE A 192 -10.43 6.27 -3.76
C PHE A 192 -9.91 4.83 -3.63
N VAL A 193 -10.81 3.84 -3.70
CA VAL A 193 -10.42 2.42 -3.65
C VAL A 193 -9.52 2.02 -4.83
N ARG A 194 -9.79 2.52 -6.04
CA ARG A 194 -8.91 2.29 -7.20
C ARG A 194 -7.51 2.86 -7.00
N ARG A 195 -7.40 4.08 -6.48
CA ARG A 195 -6.13 4.74 -6.16
C ARG A 195 -5.38 4.01 -5.05
N ALA A 196 -6.08 3.57 -4.00
CA ALA A 196 -5.50 2.77 -2.93
C ALA A 196 -4.88 1.48 -3.48
N ALA A 197 -5.60 0.76 -4.36
CA ALA A 197 -5.07 -0.43 -5.01
C ALA A 197 -3.78 -0.14 -5.80
N GLN A 198 -3.74 0.95 -6.58
CA GLN A 198 -2.53 1.36 -7.30
C GLN A 198 -1.36 1.76 -6.38
N ILE A 199 -1.63 2.38 -5.22
CA ILE A 199 -0.58 2.66 -4.22
C ILE A 199 -0.03 1.34 -3.68
N PHE A 200 -0.89 0.38 -3.35
CA PHE A 200 -0.44 -0.96 -2.99
C PHE A 200 0.36 -1.59 -4.13
N ARG A 201 0.03 -1.39 -5.42
CA ARG A 201 0.88 -1.79 -6.56
C ARG A 201 2.30 -1.29 -6.45
N GLY A 202 2.40 0.04 -6.41
CA GLY A 202 3.67 0.73 -6.53
C GLY A 202 4.53 0.53 -5.30
N GLN A 203 3.93 0.39 -4.13
CA GLN A 203 4.66 0.34 -2.87
C GLN A 203 4.65 -1.08 -2.30
N ALA A 204 5.69 -1.84 -2.65
CA ALA A 204 5.82 -3.22 -2.18
C ALA A 204 5.84 -3.35 -0.65
N ASN A 205 6.37 -2.33 0.02
CA ASN A 205 6.42 -2.23 1.46
C ASN A 205 5.22 -1.47 2.07
N ARG A 206 4.08 -1.34 1.37
CA ARG A 206 2.87 -0.71 1.93
C ARG A 206 1.95 -1.75 2.57
N ARG A 207 1.76 -1.63 3.89
CA ARG A 207 0.92 -2.50 4.73
C ARG A 207 -0.52 -2.01 4.83
N PHE A 208 -0.69 -0.72 5.12
CA PHE A 208 -1.97 -0.01 5.14
C PHE A 208 -1.80 1.42 4.66
N LEU A 209 -2.89 2.05 4.24
CA LEU A 209 -2.91 3.38 3.64
C LEU A 209 -3.99 4.24 4.29
N PHE A 210 -3.61 5.45 4.71
CA PHE A 210 -4.57 6.49 5.03
C PHE A 210 -4.95 7.29 3.78
N GLY A 211 -6.16 7.82 3.77
CA GLY A 211 -6.59 8.76 2.76
C GLY A 211 -7.78 9.59 3.20
N LEU A 212 -8.15 10.57 2.38
CA LEU A 212 -9.25 11.47 2.66
C LEU A 212 -10.20 11.55 1.47
N ILE A 213 -11.50 11.65 1.75
CA ILE A 213 -12.48 12.14 0.78
C ILE A 213 -12.93 13.52 1.24
N VAL A 214 -12.82 14.53 0.39
CA VAL A 214 -13.16 15.93 0.71
C VAL A 214 -14.36 16.38 -0.12
N ALA A 215 -15.44 16.77 0.55
CA ALA A 215 -16.71 17.18 -0.06
C ALA A 215 -17.16 18.57 0.44
N GLY A 216 -16.62 19.62 -0.18
CA GLY A 216 -16.75 20.99 0.31
C GLY A 216 -16.00 21.18 1.64
N PRO A 217 -16.63 21.70 2.71
CA PRO A 217 -16.00 21.86 4.03
C PRO A 217 -15.88 20.55 4.83
N PHE A 218 -16.39 19.43 4.32
CA PHE A 218 -16.34 18.15 5.01
C PHE A 218 -15.19 17.30 4.50
N PHE A 219 -14.47 16.65 5.41
CA PHE A 219 -13.58 15.55 5.07
C PHE A 219 -14.03 14.27 5.78
N GLN A 220 -13.75 13.15 5.14
CA GLN A 220 -13.90 11.82 5.72
C GLN A 220 -12.54 11.14 5.70
N VAL A 221 -12.13 10.59 6.84
CA VAL A 221 -10.84 9.91 6.98
C VAL A 221 -11.01 8.44 6.70
N TRP A 222 -10.16 7.91 5.83
CA TRP A 222 -10.17 6.53 5.41
C TRP A 222 -8.89 5.83 5.82
N MET A 223 -9.02 4.57 6.21
CA MET A 223 -7.91 3.63 6.36
C MET A 223 -8.23 2.39 5.54
N VAL A 224 -7.25 1.92 4.76
CA VAL A 224 -7.35 0.72 3.94
C VAL A 224 -6.17 -0.18 4.26
N ASP A 225 -6.41 -1.43 4.58
CA ASP A 225 -5.37 -2.44 4.81
C ASP A 225 -5.70 -3.73 4.05
N ARG A 226 -5.32 -4.91 4.58
CA ARG A 226 -5.63 -6.23 3.98
C ARG A 226 -6.90 -6.89 4.53
N SER A 227 -7.47 -6.32 5.58
CA SER A 227 -8.78 -6.62 6.14
C SER A 227 -9.91 -5.80 5.48
N GLY A 228 -9.57 -4.87 4.59
CA GLY A 228 -10.53 -4.05 3.84
C GLY A 228 -10.37 -2.57 4.14
N SER A 229 -11.49 -1.83 4.06
CA SER A 229 -11.52 -0.38 4.30
C SER A 229 -12.43 -0.03 5.48
N MET A 230 -12.05 1.07 6.15
CA MET A 230 -12.84 1.73 7.17
C MET A 230 -12.82 3.24 6.96
N MET A 231 -13.90 3.91 7.34
CA MET A 231 -14.05 5.36 7.20
C MET A 231 -14.66 5.99 8.46
N SER A 232 -14.26 7.22 8.74
CA SER A 232 -14.84 8.05 9.79
C SER A 232 -16.22 8.57 9.43
N GLU A 233 -16.89 9.20 10.40
CA GLU A 233 -17.96 10.15 10.10
C GLU A 233 -17.40 11.35 9.31
N TYR A 234 -18.29 12.13 8.69
CA TYR A 234 -17.90 13.40 8.06
C TYR A 234 -17.55 14.45 9.10
N ILE A 235 -16.37 15.04 8.96
CA ILE A 235 -15.86 16.07 9.87
C ILE A 235 -15.84 17.40 9.14
N ASN A 236 -16.50 18.40 9.72
CA ASN A 236 -16.45 19.77 9.19
C ASN A 236 -15.12 20.41 9.59
N ILE A 237 -14.30 20.72 8.59
CA ILE A 237 -12.96 21.28 8.80
C ILE A 237 -12.98 22.58 9.63
N HIS A 238 -14.02 23.39 9.50
CA HIS A 238 -14.14 24.69 10.17
C HIS A 238 -14.61 24.56 11.62
N GLU A 239 -15.59 23.69 11.85
CA GLU A 239 -16.25 23.51 13.14
C GLU A 239 -15.49 22.55 14.07
N SER A 240 -14.63 21.68 13.51
CA SER A 240 -13.87 20.66 14.24
C SER A 240 -12.34 20.88 14.13
N PRO A 241 -11.80 22.05 14.50
CA PRO A 241 -10.39 22.36 14.26
C PRO A 241 -9.41 21.48 15.06
N LYS A 242 -9.81 21.00 16.25
CA LYS A 242 -9.00 20.07 17.05
C LYS A 242 -8.80 18.73 16.34
N ASP A 243 -9.83 18.22 15.68
CA ASP A 243 -9.76 16.96 14.92
C ASP A 243 -8.92 17.11 13.65
N VAL A 244 -9.03 18.26 12.99
CA VAL A 244 -8.16 18.64 11.87
C VAL A 244 -6.69 18.69 12.30
N ILE A 245 -6.40 19.34 13.44
CA ILE A 245 -5.05 19.39 14.00
C ILE A 245 -4.58 17.99 14.36
N ARG A 246 -5.41 17.16 14.99
CA ARG A 246 -5.08 15.78 15.35
C ARG A 246 -4.68 14.96 14.13
N LEU A 247 -5.49 15.02 13.07
CA LEU A 247 -5.23 14.34 11.81
C LEU A 247 -3.91 14.79 11.17
N MET A 248 -3.72 16.10 11.01
CA MET A 248 -2.53 16.66 10.36
C MET A 248 -1.25 16.44 11.19
N SER A 249 -1.35 16.58 12.51
CA SER A 249 -0.27 16.23 13.44
C SER A 249 0.09 14.75 13.33
N GLY A 250 -0.94 13.90 13.24
CA GLY A 250 -0.79 12.47 12.99
C GLY A 250 0.07 12.18 11.76
N PHE A 251 -0.24 12.79 10.62
CA PHE A 251 0.55 12.63 9.41
C PHE A 251 1.97 13.20 9.52
N CYS A 252 2.15 14.31 10.23
CA CYS A 252 3.47 14.94 10.40
C CYS A 252 4.39 14.15 11.34
N LEU A 253 3.85 13.65 12.45
CA LEU A 253 4.62 13.20 13.62
C LEU A 253 4.76 11.68 13.75
N LYS A 254 3.82 10.89 13.19
CA LYS A 254 3.88 9.42 13.28
C LYS A 254 5.10 8.83 12.56
N SER A 255 5.66 7.76 13.12
CA SER A 255 6.73 7.02 12.44
C SER A 255 6.28 6.41 11.11
N ASP A 256 7.22 6.03 10.25
CA ASP A 256 6.89 5.43 8.94
C ASP A 256 6.09 4.12 9.09
N HIS A 257 6.38 3.29 10.10
CA HIS A 257 5.53 2.10 10.33
C HIS A 257 4.12 2.48 10.83
N GLN A 258 3.96 3.56 11.59
CA GLN A 258 2.63 4.06 12.00
C GLN A 258 1.86 4.73 10.86
N LEU A 259 2.55 5.09 9.78
CA LEU A 259 1.96 5.58 8.53
C LEU A 259 1.77 4.48 7.49
N GLY A 260 2.12 3.23 7.82
CA GLY A 260 1.79 2.05 7.04
C GLY A 260 2.88 1.49 6.14
N TRP A 261 4.14 1.91 6.31
CA TRP A 261 5.27 1.25 5.66
C TRP A 261 5.75 0.01 6.45
N ASP A 262 6.19 -1.01 5.73
CA ASP A 262 6.97 -2.13 6.24
C ASP A 262 8.45 -1.72 6.25
N LEU A 263 9.03 -1.62 7.44
CA LEU A 263 10.44 -1.25 7.62
C LEU A 263 11.40 -2.42 7.38
N THR A 264 10.88 -3.65 7.35
CA THR A 264 11.67 -4.86 7.09
C THR A 264 11.89 -5.12 5.60
N LEU A 265 11.11 -4.46 4.74
CA LEU A 265 11.27 -4.44 3.29
C LEU A 265 11.72 -3.04 2.85
N ARG A 266 13.03 -2.86 2.70
CA ARG A 266 13.65 -1.55 2.49
C ARG A 266 14.09 -1.35 1.04
N PRO A 267 14.08 -0.11 0.52
CA PRO A 267 14.71 0.18 -0.76
C PRO A 267 16.18 -0.26 -0.74
N SER A 268 16.62 -0.92 -1.80
CA SER A 268 17.99 -1.41 -1.90
C SER A 268 18.98 -0.25 -2.00
N THR A 269 20.14 -0.47 -1.41
CA THR A 269 21.34 0.37 -1.59
C THR A 269 21.96 0.21 -2.98
N LEU A 270 21.61 -0.87 -3.70
CA LEU A 270 22.04 -1.11 -5.07
C LEU A 270 21.22 -0.28 -6.05
N ARG A 271 21.89 0.23 -7.10
CA ARG A 271 21.18 0.89 -8.20
C ARG A 271 20.48 -0.15 -9.05
N SER A 272 19.17 0.03 -9.20
CA SER A 272 18.41 -0.68 -10.22
C SER A 272 18.90 -0.30 -11.62
N LEU A 273 19.06 -1.28 -12.50
CA LEU A 273 19.26 -1.03 -13.93
C LEU A 273 18.01 -0.42 -14.58
N HIS A 274 16.85 -0.58 -13.95
CA HIS A 274 15.60 -0.04 -14.44
C HIS A 274 15.22 1.23 -13.63
N PRO A 275 15.28 2.44 -14.23
CA PRO A 275 15.16 3.72 -13.50
C PRO A 275 13.80 3.94 -12.82
N PHE A 276 12.82 3.08 -13.12
CA PHE A 276 11.47 3.12 -12.60
C PHE A 276 11.08 1.90 -11.75
N ARG A 277 12.03 1.03 -11.38
CA ARG A 277 11.75 -0.07 -10.45
C ARG A 277 12.76 -0.08 -9.32
N PRO A 278 12.33 0.24 -8.09
CA PRO A 278 13.21 0.09 -6.94
C PRO A 278 13.53 -1.40 -6.77
N LEU A 279 14.80 -1.68 -6.46
CA LEU A 279 15.19 -2.96 -5.87
C LEU A 279 14.84 -2.90 -4.39
N TRP A 280 14.54 -4.06 -3.81
CA TRP A 280 14.22 -4.18 -2.39
C TRP A 280 15.26 -5.04 -1.69
N GLU A 281 15.44 -4.80 -0.40
CA GLU A 281 16.26 -5.61 0.49
C GLU A 281 15.42 -6.04 1.70
N CYS A 282 15.70 -7.23 2.23
CA CYS A 282 15.17 -7.65 3.53
C CYS A 282 16.13 -8.61 4.23
N SER A 283 16.02 -8.70 5.55
CA SER A 283 16.73 -9.69 6.36
C SER A 283 15.87 -10.93 6.58
N MET A 284 16.48 -12.11 6.47
CA MET A 284 15.88 -13.38 6.82
C MET A 284 16.92 -14.29 7.47
N SER A 285 16.49 -15.12 8.42
CA SER A 285 17.36 -16.16 8.97
C SER A 285 17.58 -17.28 7.96
N THR A 286 18.80 -17.78 7.82
CA THR A 286 19.10 -19.00 7.05
C THR A 286 18.87 -20.25 7.93
N GLY A 287 18.92 -21.45 7.34
CA GLY A 287 18.68 -22.70 8.07
C GLY A 287 19.63 -22.99 9.23
N ASP A 288 20.77 -22.28 9.31
CA ASP A 288 21.73 -22.30 10.42
C ASP A 288 21.42 -21.24 11.52
N GLY A 289 20.33 -20.49 11.37
CA GLY A 289 19.88 -19.48 12.32
C GLY A 289 20.58 -18.12 12.20
N GLN A 290 21.49 -17.93 11.23
CA GLN A 290 22.14 -16.63 11.02
C GLN A 290 21.21 -15.68 10.27
N GLU A 291 21.16 -14.41 10.70
CA GLU A 291 20.48 -13.36 9.93
C GLU A 291 21.32 -12.93 8.74
N GLU A 292 20.75 -13.05 7.54
CA GLU A 292 21.38 -12.62 6.30
C GLU A 292 20.50 -11.63 5.54
N GLU A 293 21.16 -10.70 4.86
CA GLU A 293 20.51 -9.72 4.00
C GLU A 293 20.35 -10.26 2.59
N PHE A 294 19.18 -10.06 2.00
CA PHE A 294 18.82 -10.49 0.67
C PHE A 294 18.47 -9.30 -0.22
N VAL A 295 18.94 -9.32 -1.46
CA VAL A 295 18.56 -8.38 -2.53
C VAL A 295 17.49 -9.04 -3.38
N LEU A 296 16.29 -8.45 -3.42
CA LEU A 296 15.14 -8.92 -4.16
C LEU A 296 15.20 -8.30 -5.56
N TYR A 297 15.78 -9.06 -6.49
CA TYR A 297 16.17 -8.52 -7.80
C TYR A 297 15.13 -8.76 -8.90
N HIS A 298 14.18 -9.68 -8.70
CA HIS A 298 13.19 -9.98 -9.72
C HIS A 298 11.89 -10.51 -9.10
N GLU A 299 10.79 -9.78 -9.31
CA GLU A 299 9.45 -10.20 -8.88
C GLU A 299 8.92 -11.28 -9.82
N ILE A 300 8.71 -12.50 -9.31
CA ILE A 300 8.21 -13.65 -10.10
C ILE A 300 6.70 -13.82 -9.99
N TYR A 301 6.12 -13.32 -8.91
CA TYR A 301 4.69 -13.29 -8.73
C TYR A 301 4.31 -12.04 -7.95
N LEU A 302 3.59 -11.16 -8.63
CA LEU A 302 2.74 -10.16 -7.99
C LEU A 302 1.32 -10.70 -8.06
N CYS A 303 0.62 -10.75 -6.93
CA CYS A 303 -0.83 -10.90 -6.98
C CYS A 303 -1.36 -9.76 -7.85
N HIS A 304 -1.72 -10.06 -9.11
CA HIS A 304 -2.05 -9.07 -10.14
C HIS A 304 -3.19 -8.15 -9.70
N ASP A 305 -3.94 -8.61 -8.70
CA ASP A 305 -5.15 -7.99 -8.19
C ASP A 305 -4.94 -7.04 -7.00
N GLU A 306 -3.74 -6.98 -6.40
CA GLU A 306 -3.40 -6.13 -5.23
C GLU A 306 -4.53 -5.92 -4.26
N ILE A 307 -5.10 -7.06 -3.89
CA ILE A 307 -6.37 -7.16 -3.21
C ILE A 307 -6.32 -6.29 -1.97
N LEU A 308 -7.30 -5.37 -1.84
CA LEU A 308 -7.52 -4.67 -0.59
C LEU A 308 -7.99 -5.64 0.50
N HIS A 309 -8.53 -6.79 0.11
CA HIS A 309 -9.00 -7.80 1.05
C HIS A 309 -8.37 -9.17 0.75
N GLY A 310 -7.40 -9.60 1.57
CA GLY A 310 -6.81 -10.94 1.46
C GLY A 310 -5.29 -10.96 1.40
N ARG A 311 -4.75 -12.00 0.76
CA ARG A 311 -3.35 -12.44 0.98
C ARG A 311 -2.27 -11.53 0.42
N ALA A 312 -2.60 -10.71 -0.57
CA ALA A 312 -1.68 -9.80 -1.28
C ALA A 312 -0.27 -10.39 -1.53
N THR A 313 -0.20 -11.67 -1.93
CA THR A 313 1.05 -12.42 -1.99
C THR A 313 2.00 -11.82 -3.02
N ARG A 314 3.26 -11.66 -2.62
CA ARG A 314 4.37 -11.26 -3.46
C ARG A 314 5.49 -12.28 -3.35
N VAL A 315 6.13 -12.56 -4.47
CA VAL A 315 7.22 -13.52 -4.53
C VAL A 315 8.33 -12.96 -5.41
N TRP A 316 9.55 -12.96 -4.86
CA TRP A 316 10.74 -12.48 -5.54
C TRP A 316 11.80 -13.56 -5.60
N LYS A 317 12.56 -13.57 -6.69
CA LYS A 317 13.91 -14.11 -6.67
C LYS A 317 14.80 -13.17 -5.87
N ALA A 318 15.68 -13.77 -5.09
CA ALA A 318 16.60 -13.06 -4.23
C ALA A 318 18.01 -13.64 -4.33
N TRP A 319 19.00 -12.78 -4.16
CA TRP A 319 20.38 -13.19 -3.89
C TRP A 319 20.74 -12.77 -2.47
N ARG A 320 21.63 -13.53 -1.83
CA ARG A 320 22.30 -13.03 -0.63
C ARG A 320 23.09 -11.78 -1.01
N LYS A 321 22.98 -10.74 -0.19
CA LYS A 321 23.65 -9.45 -0.44
C LYS A 321 25.17 -9.60 -0.49
N VAL A 322 25.72 -10.53 0.31
CA VAL A 322 27.16 -10.87 0.30
C VAL A 322 27.63 -11.50 -1.01
N ASP A 323 26.73 -12.13 -1.78
CA ASP A 323 27.07 -12.80 -3.05
C ASP A 323 27.03 -11.85 -4.25
N ILE A 324 26.64 -10.57 -4.05
CA ILE A 324 26.56 -9.58 -5.13
C ILE A 324 27.93 -9.29 -5.76
N CYS A 325 29.03 -9.52 -5.04
CA CYS A 325 30.38 -9.38 -5.58
C CYS A 325 30.81 -10.54 -6.49
N LYS A 326 30.11 -11.69 -6.43
CA LYS A 326 30.41 -12.86 -7.26
C LYS A 326 29.88 -12.68 -8.68
N PRO A 327 30.46 -13.35 -9.69
CA PRO A 327 29.84 -13.49 -11.01
C PRO A 327 28.40 -13.99 -10.89
N ILE A 328 27.50 -13.49 -11.74
CA ILE A 328 26.06 -13.79 -11.62
C ILE A 328 25.74 -15.28 -11.70
N GLN A 329 26.50 -16.03 -12.49
CA GLN A 329 26.35 -17.48 -12.68
C GLN A 329 26.68 -18.27 -11.41
N GLU A 330 27.48 -17.69 -10.51
CA GLU A 330 27.87 -18.31 -9.23
C GLU A 330 26.91 -17.94 -8.09
N ARG A 331 25.97 -17.01 -8.32
CA ARG A 331 25.02 -16.55 -7.29
C ARG A 331 23.86 -17.54 -7.19
N LYS A 332 23.75 -18.20 -6.05
CA LYS A 332 22.59 -19.05 -5.75
C LYS A 332 21.31 -18.20 -5.69
N ILE A 333 20.28 -18.66 -6.38
CA ILE A 333 18.94 -18.03 -6.37
C ILE A 333 18.15 -18.55 -5.18
N TYR A 334 17.66 -17.62 -4.37
CA TYR A 334 16.67 -17.86 -3.33
C TYR A 334 15.31 -17.32 -3.77
N VAL A 335 14.25 -17.73 -3.07
CA VAL A 335 12.91 -17.16 -3.25
C VAL A 335 12.42 -16.59 -1.93
N ILE A 336 12.07 -15.31 -1.94
CA ILE A 336 11.38 -14.65 -0.83
C ILE A 336 9.90 -14.61 -1.19
N LYS A 337 9.06 -15.16 -0.32
CA LYS A 337 7.61 -15.07 -0.43
C LYS A 337 7.06 -14.29 0.74
N ASP A 338 6.26 -13.28 0.45
CA ASP A 338 5.63 -12.41 1.42
C ASP A 338 4.11 -12.45 1.24
N ALA A 339 3.38 -12.61 2.33
CA ALA A 339 1.94 -12.85 2.27
C ALA A 339 1.24 -12.48 3.58
N TRP A 340 0.00 -12.02 3.42
CA TRP A 340 -0.96 -11.84 4.50
C TRP A 340 -1.74 -13.14 4.69
N VAL A 341 -1.74 -13.68 5.91
CA VAL A 341 -2.36 -14.97 6.23
C VAL A 341 -3.42 -14.76 7.29
N ARG A 342 -4.64 -15.24 7.02
CA ARG A 342 -5.77 -15.12 7.94
C ARG A 342 -5.43 -15.77 9.28
N GLU A 343 -5.88 -15.16 10.39
CA GLU A 343 -5.50 -15.57 11.75
C GLU A 343 -5.75 -17.06 12.05
N ASP A 344 -6.84 -17.62 11.52
CA ASP A 344 -7.27 -19.02 11.72
C ASP A 344 -6.68 -19.99 10.68
N VAL A 345 -5.84 -19.51 9.77
CA VAL A 345 -5.13 -20.33 8.79
C VAL A 345 -3.68 -20.52 9.22
N ARG A 346 -3.22 -21.77 9.13
CA ARG A 346 -1.83 -22.15 9.40
C ARG A 346 -0.87 -21.38 8.48
N LEU A 347 0.28 -20.95 9.01
CA LEU A 347 1.31 -20.35 8.17
C LEU A 347 1.87 -21.39 7.19
N GLU A 348 2.32 -20.92 6.04
CA GLU A 348 2.93 -21.79 5.05
C GLU A 348 4.15 -22.51 5.62
N GLY A 349 5.02 -21.81 6.35
CA GLY A 349 6.20 -22.40 6.95
C GLY A 349 5.92 -23.44 8.03
N GLU A 350 4.82 -23.29 8.79
CA GLU A 350 4.35 -24.34 9.71
C GLU A 350 3.92 -25.60 8.94
N THR A 351 3.32 -25.42 7.76
CA THR A 351 2.95 -26.54 6.89
C THR A 351 4.18 -27.27 6.36
N PHE A 352 5.22 -26.55 5.92
CA PHE A 352 6.50 -27.14 5.54
C PHE A 352 7.16 -27.90 6.71
N ASN A 353 7.14 -27.34 7.92
CA ASN A 353 7.70 -28.01 9.10
C ASN A 353 6.95 -29.33 9.43
N LEU A 354 5.63 -29.36 9.24
CA LEU A 354 4.83 -30.57 9.48
C LEU A 354 5.09 -31.67 8.44
N VAL A 355 5.28 -31.29 7.17
CA VAL A 355 5.62 -32.25 6.11
C VAL A 355 7.06 -32.75 6.27
N GLY A 356 7.96 -31.87 6.72
CA GLY A 356 9.39 -32.15 6.85
C GLY A 356 10.09 -32.22 5.49
N PRO A 357 11.42 -32.43 5.49
CA PRO A 357 12.20 -32.60 4.26
C PRO A 357 11.64 -33.80 3.48
N SER A 358 11.18 -33.55 2.26
CA SER A 358 10.63 -34.56 1.38
C SER A 358 11.17 -34.36 -0.02
N ASP A 359 11.49 -35.47 -0.68
CA ASP A 359 11.84 -35.42 -2.10
C ASP A 359 10.70 -34.76 -2.86
N GLY A 360 11.10 -33.74 -3.59
CA GLY A 360 10.23 -32.98 -4.44
C GLY A 360 9.53 -31.76 -3.86
N LEU A 361 9.67 -31.54 -2.57
CA LEU A 361 9.24 -30.31 -1.92
C LEU A 361 10.37 -29.28 -1.96
N VAL A 362 10.02 -28.01 -2.22
CA VAL A 362 10.99 -26.91 -2.10
C VAL A 362 11.51 -26.82 -0.66
N ARG A 363 12.80 -26.60 -0.51
CA ARG A 363 13.41 -26.44 0.82
C ARG A 363 13.10 -25.07 1.39
N LEU A 364 12.43 -25.07 2.54
CA LEU A 364 12.27 -23.91 3.39
C LEU A 364 13.53 -23.69 4.23
N GLU A 365 14.17 -22.53 4.11
CA GLU A 365 15.28 -22.12 5.00
C GLU A 365 14.73 -21.56 6.31
N SER A 366 13.73 -20.68 6.20
CA SER A 366 13.06 -20.10 7.36
C SER A 366 11.75 -19.42 6.97
N TYR A 367 10.97 -19.08 7.98
CA TYR A 367 9.81 -18.21 7.87
C TYR A 367 9.63 -17.45 9.19
N ARG A 368 8.89 -16.35 9.14
CA ARG A 368 8.48 -15.60 10.34
C ARG A 368 7.22 -14.80 10.09
N ILE A 369 6.54 -14.47 11.18
CA ILE A 369 5.63 -13.34 11.21
C ILE A 369 6.51 -12.08 11.25
N ILE A 370 6.20 -11.10 10.40
CA ILE A 370 6.93 -9.84 10.37
C ILE A 370 6.61 -9.06 11.65
N GLN A 371 7.61 -8.37 12.19
CA GLN A 371 7.47 -7.48 13.33
C GLN A 371 8.08 -6.12 12.97
N GLN A 372 7.27 -5.06 13.05
CA GLN A 372 7.73 -3.69 12.79
C GLN A 372 8.47 -3.10 13.99
N ILE A 373 8.10 -3.56 15.18
CA ILE A 373 8.73 -3.27 16.47
C ILE A 373 8.94 -4.62 17.16
N PRO A 374 10.07 -4.85 17.85
CA PRO A 374 10.33 -6.10 18.55
C PRO A 374 9.18 -6.52 19.48
N GLY A 375 8.76 -7.78 19.38
CA GLY A 375 7.71 -8.35 20.24
C GLY A 375 6.28 -8.03 19.78
N GLN A 376 6.10 -7.40 18.63
CA GLN A 376 4.81 -7.05 18.09
C GLN A 376 4.63 -7.55 16.66
N ASP A 377 3.77 -8.56 16.52
CA ASP A 377 3.39 -9.14 15.24
C ASP A 377 2.65 -8.12 14.38
N ASP A 378 2.99 -8.14 13.09
CA ASP A 378 2.45 -7.24 12.09
C ASP A 378 1.10 -7.79 11.59
N GLU A 379 0.03 -7.28 12.19
CA GLU A 379 -1.34 -7.74 11.96
C GLU A 379 -2.30 -6.58 11.66
N THR A 380 -3.35 -6.84 10.87
CA THR A 380 -4.35 -5.81 10.53
C THR A 380 -5.15 -5.32 11.74
N ASP A 381 -5.44 -6.20 12.71
CA ASP A 381 -6.11 -5.79 13.96
C ASP A 381 -5.24 -4.82 14.77
N TYR A 382 -3.91 -4.97 14.71
CA TYR A 382 -3.00 -4.01 15.33
C TYR A 382 -2.95 -2.68 14.58
N MET A 383 -2.98 -2.69 13.24
CA MET A 383 -2.98 -1.46 12.45
C MET A 383 -4.20 -0.60 12.73
N SER A 384 -5.36 -1.24 12.90
CA SER A 384 -6.60 -0.59 13.31
C SER A 384 -6.66 -0.32 14.83
N GLN A 385 -5.60 -0.64 15.57
CA GLN A 385 -5.47 -0.42 17.02
C GLN A 385 -6.64 -1.02 17.82
N GLY A 386 -7.17 -2.16 17.36
CA GLY A 386 -8.29 -2.83 18.01
C GLY A 386 -9.59 -2.02 18.01
N LEU A 387 -9.78 -1.12 17.05
CA LEU A 387 -11.06 -0.45 16.83
C LEU A 387 -12.20 -1.47 16.86
N LYS A 388 -13.14 -1.28 17.79
CA LYS A 388 -14.39 -2.05 17.80
C LYS A 388 -15.21 -1.56 16.62
N ILE A 389 -15.11 -2.28 15.52
CA ILE A 389 -15.80 -1.95 14.30
C ILE A 389 -17.27 -2.36 14.45
N GLU A 390 -18.02 -1.50 15.15
CA GLU A 390 -19.48 -1.55 15.31
C GLU A 390 -20.19 -0.62 14.31
N GLY A 391 -19.41 0.01 13.41
CA GLY A 391 -19.89 0.97 12.42
C GLY A 391 -20.85 0.38 11.37
N ALA A 392 -21.55 1.27 10.66
CA ALA A 392 -22.46 0.89 9.59
C ALA A 392 -21.70 0.17 8.47
N LYS A 393 -22.26 -0.91 7.94
CA LYS A 393 -21.66 -1.66 6.82
C LYS A 393 -22.15 -1.06 5.52
N VAL A 394 -21.22 -0.51 4.76
CA VAL A 394 -21.49 0.06 3.45
C VAL A 394 -21.25 -1.00 2.38
N ASN A 395 -22.29 -1.28 1.59
CA ASN A 395 -22.20 -2.20 0.47
C ASN A 395 -21.54 -1.50 -0.74
N MET A 396 -20.29 -1.88 -1.00
CA MET A 396 -19.50 -1.29 -2.09
C MET A 396 -20.06 -1.61 -3.48
N GLN A 397 -20.82 -2.70 -3.65
CA GLN A 397 -21.49 -3.00 -4.92
C GLN A 397 -22.65 -2.05 -5.17
N GLU A 398 -23.41 -1.70 -4.13
CA GLU A 398 -24.50 -0.71 -4.23
C GLU A 398 -23.95 0.69 -4.53
N ILE A 399 -22.87 1.11 -3.86
CA ILE A 399 -22.18 2.37 -4.16
C ILE A 399 -21.73 2.40 -5.63
N LEU A 400 -21.16 1.30 -6.11
CA LEU A 400 -20.71 1.24 -7.50
C LEU A 400 -21.87 1.34 -8.49
N GLN A 401 -23.00 0.68 -8.22
CA GLN A 401 -24.20 0.79 -9.05
C GLN A 401 -24.73 2.23 -9.06
N GLN A 402 -24.78 2.89 -7.91
CA GLN A 402 -25.18 4.30 -7.79
C GLN A 402 -24.23 5.23 -8.55
N ALA A 403 -22.92 5.01 -8.42
CA ALA A 403 -21.88 5.77 -9.12
C ALA A 403 -21.99 5.64 -10.66
N GLN A 404 -22.36 4.45 -11.14
CA GLN A 404 -22.59 4.15 -12.56
C GLN A 404 -23.90 4.72 -13.10
N ALA A 405 -24.94 4.84 -12.26
CA ALA A 405 -26.24 5.38 -12.65
C ALA A 405 -26.26 6.91 -12.81
N GLN A 406 -25.25 7.61 -12.27
CA GLN A 406 -25.14 9.07 -12.42
C GLN A 406 -24.82 9.46 -13.89
N PRO A 407 -25.62 10.30 -14.54
CA PRO A 407 -25.38 10.74 -15.92
C PRO A 407 -24.25 11.78 -15.96
N ASP A 408 -23.10 11.43 -16.56
CA ASP A 408 -22.12 12.41 -17.03
C ASP A 408 -21.50 11.89 -18.34
N SER A 409 -21.31 12.79 -19.31
CA SER A 409 -20.75 12.52 -20.63
C SER A 409 -19.22 12.44 -20.67
N ASP A 410 -18.54 12.98 -19.65
CA ASP A 410 -17.10 13.30 -19.74
C ASP A 410 -16.19 12.30 -19.01
N ASP A 411 -16.76 11.44 -18.17
CA ASP A 411 -16.05 10.46 -17.32
C ASP A 411 -16.87 9.15 -17.20
N ALA A 412 -17.21 8.55 -18.34
CA ALA A 412 -17.97 7.30 -18.35
C ALA A 412 -17.18 6.17 -17.66
N PHE A 413 -17.77 5.49 -16.68
CA PHE A 413 -17.21 4.24 -16.18
C PHE A 413 -17.03 3.26 -17.35
N PRO A 414 -15.85 2.63 -17.50
CA PRO A 414 -15.64 1.64 -18.54
C PRO A 414 -16.73 0.57 -18.49
N GLN A 415 -17.42 0.39 -19.62
CA GLN A 415 -18.39 -0.69 -19.78
C GLN A 415 -17.68 -2.04 -19.74
N MET A 416 -18.27 -2.98 -19.02
CA MET A 416 -17.71 -4.31 -18.85
C MET A 416 -17.90 -5.13 -20.13
N GLY A 417 -16.95 -6.04 -20.39
CA GLY A 417 -17.28 -7.26 -21.12
C GLY A 417 -17.00 -8.45 -20.21
N THR A 418 -17.81 -9.49 -20.33
CA THR A 418 -17.76 -10.73 -19.55
C THR A 418 -16.41 -11.42 -19.74
N ILE A 419 -15.49 -11.26 -18.80
CA ILE A 419 -14.32 -12.13 -18.70
C ILE A 419 -14.57 -13.04 -17.51
N ASP A 420 -14.70 -14.34 -17.79
CA ASP A 420 -14.97 -15.36 -16.81
C ASP A 420 -13.66 -15.91 -16.25
N PHE A 421 -13.15 -15.26 -15.19
CA PHE A 421 -12.11 -15.87 -14.35
C PHE A 421 -12.82 -16.65 -13.24
N GLY A 422 -12.56 -17.95 -13.08
CA GLY A 422 -13.17 -18.73 -11.99
C GLY A 422 -12.77 -18.20 -10.60
N ASP A 423 -13.67 -18.29 -9.62
CA ASP A 423 -13.37 -17.94 -8.22
C ASP A 423 -12.23 -18.86 -7.70
N THR A 424 -11.20 -18.27 -7.10
CA THR A 424 -10.08 -19.02 -6.52
C THR A 424 -10.44 -19.53 -5.12
N GLY A 425 -9.89 -20.69 -4.72
CA GLY A 425 -10.24 -21.33 -3.44
C GLY A 425 -10.19 -20.45 -2.19
N TRP A 426 -9.24 -19.51 -2.08
CA TRP A 426 -9.16 -18.63 -0.92
C TRP A 426 -10.28 -17.57 -0.85
N LEU A 427 -10.87 -17.16 -1.99
CA LEU A 427 -12.04 -16.27 -2.00
C LEU A 427 -13.24 -16.99 -1.37
N LEU A 428 -13.43 -18.26 -1.74
CA LEU A 428 -14.47 -19.12 -1.18
C LEU A 428 -14.29 -19.32 0.33
N ASP A 429 -13.04 -19.38 0.82
CA ASP A 429 -12.77 -19.46 2.26
C ASP A 429 -13.18 -18.19 3.01
N ILE A 430 -12.92 -17.00 2.44
CA ILE A 430 -13.36 -15.73 3.02
C ILE A 430 -14.88 -15.61 2.99
N ASP A 431 -15.51 -15.99 1.88
CA ASP A 431 -16.97 -15.96 1.78
C ASP A 431 -17.62 -16.88 2.80
N ARG A 432 -17.11 -18.11 2.93
CA ARG A 432 -17.56 -19.06 3.95
C ARG A 432 -17.43 -18.46 5.34
N TYR A 433 -16.28 -17.86 5.66
CA TYR A 433 -16.10 -17.20 6.94
C TYR A 433 -17.16 -16.12 7.20
N TYR A 434 -17.42 -15.25 6.23
CA TYR A 434 -18.39 -14.19 6.39
C TYR A 434 -19.83 -14.68 6.47
N VAL A 435 -20.18 -15.77 5.77
CA VAL A 435 -21.46 -16.48 5.92
C VAL A 435 -21.59 -17.04 7.33
N ASP A 436 -20.56 -17.72 7.83
CA ASP A 436 -20.58 -18.39 9.15
C ASP A 436 -20.62 -17.38 10.31
N HIS A 437 -19.98 -16.21 10.15
CA HIS A 437 -19.78 -15.23 11.23
C HIS A 437 -20.59 -13.93 11.06
N GLY A 438 -21.39 -13.80 9.99
CA GLY A 438 -22.29 -12.67 9.75
C GLY A 438 -21.60 -11.31 9.57
N MET A 439 -20.35 -11.30 9.09
CA MET A 439 -19.54 -10.08 8.86
C MET A 439 -19.45 -9.16 10.09
N ARG A 440 -19.46 -9.71 11.32
CA ARG A 440 -19.51 -8.89 12.56
C ARG A 440 -18.30 -7.97 12.75
N ARG A 441 -17.13 -8.39 12.29
CA ARG A 441 -15.87 -7.64 12.32
C ARG A 441 -15.08 -7.91 11.03
N PRO A 442 -14.11 -7.07 10.65
CA PRO A 442 -13.16 -7.42 9.61
C PRO A 442 -12.36 -8.67 9.99
N LEU A 443 -11.81 -9.33 8.98
CA LEU A 443 -10.90 -10.45 9.15
C LEU A 443 -9.51 -9.96 9.59
N ASN A 444 -8.92 -10.63 10.59
CA ASN A 444 -7.54 -10.37 10.95
C ASN A 444 -6.57 -11.16 10.05
N PHE A 445 -5.53 -10.48 9.56
CA PHE A 445 -4.46 -11.08 8.79
C PHE A 445 -3.10 -10.78 9.42
N ARG A 446 -2.26 -11.81 9.48
CA ARG A 446 -0.88 -11.77 9.95
C ARG A 446 0.06 -11.67 8.76
N HIS A 447 1.01 -10.74 8.79
CA HIS A 447 2.01 -10.57 7.76
C HIS A 447 3.14 -11.60 7.94
N SER A 448 3.39 -12.43 6.94
CA SER A 448 4.38 -13.50 7.02
C SER A 448 5.31 -13.50 5.82
N ARG A 449 6.59 -13.77 6.09
CA ARG A 449 7.63 -13.90 5.07
C ARG A 449 8.34 -15.23 5.19
N ALA A 450 8.57 -15.90 4.07
CA ALA A 450 9.26 -17.17 3.95
C ALA A 450 10.45 -17.06 3.00
N LEU A 451 11.57 -17.69 3.38
CA LEU A 451 12.78 -17.83 2.58
C LEU A 451 12.87 -19.29 2.10
N LEU A 452 12.81 -19.47 0.79
CA LEU A 452 12.93 -20.76 0.13
C LEU A 452 14.30 -20.83 -0.57
N ALA A 453 14.94 -21.99 -0.46
CA ALA A 453 16.29 -22.21 -0.95
C ALA A 453 16.37 -22.57 -2.43
N ASP A 454 15.25 -23.02 -2.99
CA ASP A 454 15.18 -23.56 -4.35
C ASP A 454 14.17 -22.76 -5.18
N TYR A 455 14.47 -22.64 -6.48
CA TYR A 455 13.63 -21.97 -7.47
C TYR A 455 13.34 -22.94 -8.61
N GLY A 456 12.06 -23.22 -8.87
CA GLY A 456 11.60 -24.08 -9.95
C GLY A 456 11.17 -23.32 -11.21
N TRP A 457 11.03 -24.06 -12.32
CA TRP A 457 10.46 -23.52 -13.56
C TRP A 457 8.93 -23.56 -13.56
N SER A 458 8.31 -22.54 -14.13
CA SER A 458 6.84 -22.45 -14.21
C SER A 458 6.29 -23.44 -15.23
N LEU A 459 5.36 -24.31 -14.81
CA LEU A 459 4.64 -25.24 -15.69
C LEU A 459 3.78 -24.55 -16.77
N ARG A 460 3.60 -23.22 -16.70
CA ARG A 460 2.95 -22.44 -17.76
C ARG A 460 3.87 -22.16 -18.95
N ARG A 461 5.16 -22.48 -18.85
CA ARG A 461 6.16 -22.21 -19.88
C ARG A 461 6.77 -23.54 -20.29
N PHE A 462 6.34 -24.00 -21.46
CA PHE A 462 6.87 -25.19 -22.11
C PHE A 462 6.88 -24.94 -23.61
N THR A 463 7.91 -25.44 -24.28
CA THR A 463 8.06 -25.39 -25.74
C THR A 463 7.44 -26.62 -26.41
N SER A 464 7.15 -27.66 -25.64
CA SER A 464 6.54 -28.90 -26.13
C SER A 464 5.71 -29.61 -25.07
N LEU A 465 4.78 -30.47 -25.51
CA LEU A 465 4.03 -31.34 -24.61
C LEU A 465 4.95 -32.27 -23.80
N LYS A 466 6.06 -32.73 -24.39
CA LYS A 466 7.06 -33.55 -23.70
C LYS A 466 7.70 -32.80 -22.53
N GLU A 467 8.00 -31.52 -22.72
CA GLU A 467 8.54 -30.66 -21.65
C GLU A 467 7.51 -30.41 -20.55
N LEU A 468 6.23 -30.18 -20.89
CA LEU A 468 5.17 -30.05 -19.89
C LEU A 468 5.00 -31.35 -19.08
N LEU A 469 4.93 -32.50 -19.74
CA LEU A 469 4.80 -33.80 -19.08
C LEU A 469 6.03 -34.13 -18.25
N GLY A 470 7.22 -33.79 -18.74
CA GLY A 470 8.48 -33.87 -17.99
C GLY A 470 8.42 -32.98 -16.75
N GLY A 471 8.05 -31.72 -16.88
CA GLY A 471 7.91 -30.80 -15.74
C GLY A 471 6.84 -31.22 -14.73
N LEU A 472 5.73 -31.82 -15.17
CA LEU A 472 4.71 -32.39 -14.26
C LEU A 472 5.23 -33.62 -13.52
N HIS A 473 5.92 -34.50 -14.23
CA HIS A 473 6.56 -35.68 -13.66
C HIS A 473 7.67 -35.29 -12.67
N ASP A 474 8.49 -34.32 -13.03
CA ASP A 474 9.49 -33.72 -12.17
C ASP A 474 8.79 -33.03 -11.01
N ALA A 475 7.71 -32.26 -11.16
CA ALA A 475 7.01 -31.66 -10.02
C ALA A 475 6.46 -32.70 -9.01
N ILE A 476 6.10 -33.90 -9.48
CA ILE A 476 5.67 -35.01 -8.62
C ILE A 476 6.87 -35.66 -7.90
N ARG A 477 8.04 -35.72 -8.54
CA ARG A 477 9.29 -36.24 -7.97
C ARG A 477 10.10 -35.19 -7.19
N GLY A 478 9.83 -33.91 -7.48
CA GLY A 478 10.62 -32.67 -7.44
C GLY A 478 12.15 -32.78 -7.43
N PRO A 479 12.87 -31.76 -6.90
CA PRO A 479 14.30 -31.63 -7.14
C PRO A 479 15.08 -32.81 -6.56
N SER A 480 15.71 -33.59 -7.44
CA SER A 480 16.64 -34.64 -7.05
C SER A 480 17.89 -34.01 -6.42
N GLN A 481 18.26 -34.50 -5.23
CA GLN A 481 19.58 -34.18 -4.68
C GLN A 481 20.65 -34.67 -5.67
N GLY A 482 21.28 -33.75 -6.40
CA GLY A 482 22.47 -34.08 -7.21
C GLY A 482 22.41 -33.80 -8.71
N MET A 483 21.64 -32.83 -9.19
CA MET A 483 21.94 -32.21 -10.49
C MET A 483 22.40 -30.77 -10.28
N SER A 484 23.71 -30.61 -10.10
CA SER A 484 24.43 -29.40 -10.51
C SER A 484 24.10 -29.14 -11.98
N THR A 485 23.54 -27.96 -12.26
CA THR A 485 23.46 -27.41 -13.62
C THR A 485 24.83 -27.34 -14.26
#